data_AF-A0A7J0BK12-F1
#
_entry.id   AF-A0A7J0BK12-F1
#
_cell.length_a   1.000
_cell.length_b   1.000
_cell.length_c   1.000
_cell.angle_alpha   90.00
_cell.angle_beta   90.00
_cell.angle_gamma   90.00
#
_symmetry.space_group_name_H-M   'P 1'
#
loop_
_entity.id
_entity.type
_entity.pdbx_description
1 polymer ?
#
loop_
_entity_poly.entity_id
_entity_poly.type
_entity_poly.pdbx_seq_one_letter_code
_entity_poly.pdbx_strand_id
1 'polypeptide(L)'
;MNIDFKDLASRHPLFSRLTGQVIWLLFEEHKASSEDIDAFMEHYLAWRDEQLSVMAALEANRSAYLRITTDPPANNSDDGYTAMRPPCKHCRALHGAILPASHPDLIRCLPPFALGCRCRAEIISAEEVPENAPLIFTSEMPRYGLHCASEWIFSVPWAKRRKG
;
A
#
# COMPACT_ATOMS: atom_id res chain seq x y z
N MET A 1 -8.49 -20.53 10.45
CA MET A 1 -8.82 -19.32 11.21
C MET A 1 -9.44 -18.35 10.21
N ASN A 2 -10.68 -17.91 10.42
CA ASN A 2 -11.33 -16.96 9.51
C ASN A 2 -10.93 -15.55 9.95
N ILE A 3 -10.01 -14.90 9.24
CA ILE A 3 -9.53 -13.55 9.60
C ILE A 3 -10.57 -12.55 9.11
N ASP A 4 -11.09 -11.73 10.03
CA ASP A 4 -12.04 -10.67 9.70
C ASP A 4 -11.30 -9.44 9.13
N PHE A 5 -11.56 -9.13 7.86
CA PHE A 5 -10.98 -7.98 7.17
C PHE A 5 -11.36 -6.64 7.81
N LYS A 6 -12.52 -6.58 8.48
CA LYS A 6 -12.94 -5.37 9.21
C LYS A 6 -12.07 -5.13 10.43
N ASP A 7 -11.81 -6.17 11.21
CA ASP A 7 -10.88 -6.12 12.34
C ASP A 7 -9.46 -5.77 11.87
N LEU A 8 -8.97 -6.43 10.83
CA LEU A 8 -7.64 -6.19 10.26
C LEU A 8 -7.47 -4.74 9.78
N ALA A 9 -8.47 -4.22 9.05
CA ALA A 9 -8.49 -2.82 8.62
C ALA A 9 -8.49 -1.85 9.81
N SER A 10 -9.18 -2.17 10.91
CA SER A 10 -9.22 -1.33 12.11
C SER A 10 -7.89 -1.27 12.86
N ARG A 11 -7.07 -2.33 12.77
CA ARG A 11 -5.73 -2.40 13.36
C ARG A 11 -4.66 -1.74 12.48
N HIS A 12 -4.88 -1.67 11.17
CA HIS A 12 -3.96 -1.06 10.25
C HIS A 12 -4.01 0.48 10.32
N PRO A 13 -2.88 1.19 10.58
CA PRO A 13 -2.90 2.63 10.83
C PRO A 13 -3.43 3.50 9.68
N LEU A 14 -3.37 3.03 8.43
CA LEU A 14 -3.98 3.75 7.31
C LEU A 14 -5.48 3.46 7.21
N PHE A 15 -5.85 2.18 7.18
CA PHE A 15 -7.21 1.76 6.82
C PHE A 15 -8.24 2.09 7.90
N SER A 16 -7.81 2.21 9.15
CA SER A 16 -8.66 2.70 10.24
C SER A 16 -9.08 4.16 10.08
N ARG A 17 -8.37 4.94 9.23
CA ARG A 17 -8.64 6.36 8.97
C ARG A 17 -9.18 6.64 7.57
N LEU A 18 -8.93 5.78 6.59
CA LEU A 18 -9.41 5.96 5.22
C LEU A 18 -10.85 5.46 5.02
N THR A 19 -11.81 6.30 5.40
CA THR A 19 -13.21 6.11 5.01
C THR A 19 -13.44 6.63 3.59
N GLY A 20 -14.53 6.19 2.94
CA GLY A 20 -14.90 6.71 1.61
C GLY A 20 -15.08 8.23 1.60
N GLN A 21 -15.67 8.80 2.66
CA GLN A 21 -15.81 10.25 2.80
C GLN A 21 -14.46 10.97 2.93
N VAL A 22 -13.49 10.40 3.67
CA VAL A 22 -12.15 10.97 3.78
C VAL A 22 -11.46 10.98 2.41
N ILE A 23 -11.55 9.89 1.66
CA ILE A 23 -10.96 9.81 0.31
C ILE A 23 -11.62 10.82 -0.63
N TRP A 24 -12.96 10.90 -0.60
CA TRP A 24 -13.72 11.84 -1.41
C TRP A 24 -13.27 13.28 -1.18
N LEU A 25 -13.23 13.70 0.10
CA LEU A 25 -12.81 15.06 0.48
C LEU A 25 -11.37 15.36 0.03
N LEU A 26 -10.45 14.41 0.19
CA LEU A 26 -9.07 14.57 -0.30
C LEU A 26 -9.05 14.86 -1.81
N PHE A 27 -9.79 14.09 -2.60
CA PHE A 27 -9.82 14.33 -4.05
C PHE A 27 -10.51 15.65 -4.43
N GLU A 28 -11.58 16.05 -3.72
CA GLU A 28 -12.24 17.34 -3.93
C GLU A 28 -11.33 18.54 -3.61
N GLU A 29 -10.54 18.45 -2.52
CA GLU A 29 -9.52 19.45 -2.18
C GLU A 29 -8.51 19.63 -3.31
N HIS A 30 -8.18 18.53 -4.00
CA HIS A 30 -7.33 18.51 -5.20
C HIS A 30 -8.07 18.78 -6.52
N LYS A 31 -9.33 19.24 -6.47
CA LYS A 31 -10.13 19.64 -7.65
C LYS A 31 -10.38 18.50 -8.65
N ALA A 32 -10.38 17.24 -8.19
CA ALA A 32 -10.78 16.12 -9.02
C ALA A 32 -12.26 16.22 -9.42
N SER A 33 -12.60 15.71 -10.59
CA SER A 33 -14.00 15.58 -11.02
C SER A 33 -14.69 14.45 -10.25
N SER A 34 -16.01 14.50 -10.08
CA SER A 34 -16.77 13.40 -9.47
C SER A 34 -16.57 12.08 -10.22
N GLU A 35 -16.47 12.11 -11.56
CA GLU A 35 -16.19 10.92 -12.38
C GLU A 35 -14.82 10.30 -12.05
N ASP A 36 -13.79 11.12 -11.84
CA ASP A 36 -12.47 10.63 -11.42
C ASP A 36 -12.48 10.09 -9.99
N ILE A 37 -13.25 10.70 -9.10
CA ILE A 37 -13.41 10.23 -7.72
C ILE A 37 -14.09 8.86 -7.71
N ASP A 38 -15.20 8.70 -8.43
CA ASP A 38 -15.91 7.42 -8.53
C ASP A 38 -15.02 6.32 -9.10
N ALA A 39 -14.31 6.60 -10.20
CA ALA A 39 -13.38 5.67 -10.80
C ALA A 39 -12.22 5.31 -9.86
N PHE A 40 -11.71 6.28 -9.09
CA PHE A 40 -10.70 6.02 -8.07
C PHE A 40 -11.24 5.17 -6.93
N MET A 41 -12.47 5.42 -6.48
CA MET A 41 -13.09 4.67 -5.39
C MET A 41 -13.24 3.18 -5.75
N GLU A 42 -13.62 2.85 -6.98
CA GLU A 42 -13.62 1.47 -7.47
C GLU A 42 -12.22 0.83 -7.38
N HIS A 43 -11.19 1.56 -7.86
CA HIS A 43 -9.81 1.10 -7.80
C HIS A 43 -9.32 0.91 -6.35
N TYR A 44 -9.64 1.86 -5.47
CA TYR A 44 -9.27 1.82 -4.05
C TYR A 44 -9.87 0.61 -3.34
N LEU A 45 -11.14 0.27 -3.59
CA LEU A 45 -11.79 -0.88 -2.96
C LEU A 45 -11.10 -2.19 -3.36
N ALA A 46 -10.88 -2.40 -4.65
CA ALA A 46 -10.18 -3.60 -5.14
C ALA A 46 -8.76 -3.69 -4.57
N TRP A 47 -8.01 -2.59 -4.60
CA TRP A 47 -6.67 -2.50 -4.04
C TRP A 47 -6.66 -2.78 -2.52
N ARG A 48 -7.60 -2.20 -1.77
CA ARG A 48 -7.72 -2.41 -0.32
C ARG A 48 -7.95 -3.88 0.01
N ASP A 49 -8.83 -4.55 -0.72
CA ASP A 49 -9.14 -5.97 -0.50
C ASP A 49 -7.92 -6.86 -0.78
N GLU A 50 -7.14 -6.54 -1.82
CA GLU A 50 -5.88 -7.21 -2.10
C GLU A 50 -4.87 -7.02 -0.93
N GLN A 51 -4.70 -5.78 -0.45
CA GLN A 51 -3.79 -5.51 0.67
C GLN A 51 -4.23 -6.25 1.95
N LEU A 52 -5.53 -6.25 2.27
CA LEU A 52 -6.05 -6.96 3.44
C LEU A 52 -5.89 -8.49 3.32
N SER A 53 -6.00 -9.02 2.10
CA SER A 53 -5.76 -10.45 1.84
C SER A 53 -4.31 -10.86 2.14
N VAL A 54 -3.34 -10.02 1.73
CA VAL A 54 -1.92 -10.25 2.04
C VAL A 54 -1.65 -10.15 3.54
N MET A 55 -2.20 -9.13 4.20
CA MET A 55 -2.09 -8.96 5.65
C MET A 55 -2.65 -10.17 6.42
N ALA A 56 -3.81 -10.68 5.98
CA ALA A 56 -4.43 -11.86 6.57
C ALA A 56 -3.56 -13.11 6.38
N ALA A 57 -2.99 -13.31 5.18
CA ALA A 57 -2.11 -14.44 4.91
C ALA A 57 -0.84 -14.41 5.79
N LEU A 58 -0.26 -13.23 6.02
CA LEU A 58 0.88 -13.06 6.93
C LEU A 58 0.52 -13.34 8.40
N GLU A 59 -0.64 -12.87 8.88
CA GLU A 59 -1.10 -13.20 10.24
C GLU A 59 -1.36 -14.69 10.44
N ALA A 60 -1.90 -15.35 9.41
CA ALA A 60 -2.19 -16.79 9.46
C ALA A 60 -0.91 -17.63 9.45
N ASN A 61 0.19 -17.14 8.87
CA ASN A 61 1.45 -17.86 8.73
C ASN A 61 2.61 -17.14 9.44
N ARG A 62 2.75 -17.40 10.74
CA ARG A 62 3.80 -16.76 11.58
C ARG A 62 5.24 -17.18 11.26
N SER A 63 5.46 -18.23 10.46
CA SER A 63 6.80 -18.62 10.02
C SER A 63 7.21 -17.98 8.69
N ALA A 64 6.30 -17.27 8.02
CA ALA A 64 6.62 -16.50 6.82
C ALA A 64 7.35 -15.19 7.16
N TYR A 65 7.85 -14.54 6.12
CA TYR A 65 8.44 -13.22 6.17
C TYR A 65 7.70 -12.29 5.20
N LEU A 66 7.59 -11.03 5.60
CA LEU A 66 7.26 -9.93 4.72
C LEU A 66 8.55 -9.44 4.06
N ARG A 67 8.55 -9.31 2.73
CA ARG A 67 9.46 -8.45 1.99
C ARG A 67 8.69 -7.24 1.46
N ILE A 68 9.20 -6.04 1.73
CA ILE A 68 8.64 -4.83 1.13
C ILE A 68 9.19 -4.69 -0.28
N THR A 69 8.32 -4.82 -1.28
CA THR A 69 8.65 -4.46 -2.66
C THR A 69 8.10 -3.09 -2.97
N THR A 70 8.47 -2.55 -4.12
CA THR A 70 7.94 -1.26 -4.58
C THR A 70 7.55 -1.42 -6.02
N ASP A 71 6.30 -1.12 -6.34
CA ASP A 71 5.85 -1.13 -7.72
C ASP A 71 6.78 -0.22 -8.53
N PRO A 72 7.37 -0.73 -9.63
CA PRO A 72 8.17 0.12 -10.49
C PRO A 72 7.31 1.32 -10.94
N PRO A 73 7.93 2.46 -11.31
CA PRO A 73 7.24 3.39 -12.19
C PRO A 73 6.69 2.54 -13.33
N ALA A 74 5.43 2.74 -13.70
CA ALA A 74 4.77 1.81 -14.61
C ALA A 74 5.34 2.03 -16.02
N ASN A 75 6.52 1.49 -16.28
CA ASN A 75 7.26 1.72 -17.53
C ASN A 75 6.45 1.25 -18.75
N ASN A 76 5.42 0.41 -18.51
CA ASN A 76 4.48 -0.14 -19.47
C ASN A 76 3.00 0.06 -19.06
N SER A 77 2.64 1.09 -18.27
CA SER A 77 1.21 1.40 -18.16
C SER A 77 0.74 2.05 -19.45
N ASP A 78 -0.15 1.36 -20.17
CA ASP A 78 -0.89 1.91 -21.30
C ASP A 78 -1.70 3.18 -20.94
N ASP A 79 -1.76 3.54 -19.65
CA ASP A 79 -2.40 4.75 -19.19
C ASP A 79 -1.53 6.02 -19.28
N GLY A 80 -0.19 5.94 -19.43
CA GLY A 80 0.71 7.10 -19.54
C GLY A 80 0.78 8.02 -18.30
N TYR A 81 -0.18 7.94 -17.37
CA TYR A 81 -0.29 8.79 -16.19
C TYR A 81 0.50 8.22 -14.99
N THR A 82 0.62 6.90 -14.89
CA THR A 82 1.32 6.24 -13.77
C THR A 82 2.78 5.90 -14.08
N ALA A 83 3.18 5.97 -15.35
CA ALA A 83 4.50 5.67 -15.87
C ALA A 83 5.60 6.65 -15.43
N MET A 84 5.27 7.92 -15.22
CA MET A 84 6.27 8.99 -15.02
C MET A 84 6.59 9.34 -13.56
N ARG A 85 5.99 8.66 -12.58
CA ARG A 85 6.07 9.06 -11.16
C ARG A 85 6.89 8.05 -10.36
N PRO A 86 8.17 8.32 -10.03
CA PRO A 86 8.99 7.39 -9.27
C PRO A 86 8.44 7.20 -7.84
N PRO A 87 8.75 6.07 -7.18
CA PRO A 87 8.42 5.88 -5.77
C PRO A 87 8.98 7.01 -4.91
N CYS A 88 8.28 7.40 -3.83
CA CYS A 88 8.76 8.46 -2.94
C CYS A 88 10.03 8.00 -2.18
N LYS A 89 10.72 8.93 -1.50
CA LYS A 89 11.95 8.60 -0.76
C LYS A 89 11.77 7.48 0.27
N HIS A 90 10.61 7.41 0.93
CA HIS A 90 10.30 6.36 1.90
C HIS A 90 10.10 5.02 1.21
N CYS A 91 9.35 4.98 0.10
CA CYS A 91 9.18 3.74 -0.66
C CYS A 91 10.53 3.18 -1.13
N ARG A 92 11.42 4.05 -1.64
CA ARG A 92 12.76 3.63 -2.06
C ARG A 92 13.61 3.10 -0.91
N ALA A 93 13.56 3.76 0.26
CA ALA A 93 14.33 3.36 1.43
C ALA A 93 13.89 2.00 2.01
N LEU A 94 12.62 1.64 1.86
CA LEU A 94 12.06 0.38 2.37
C LEU A 94 12.12 -0.76 1.36
N HIS A 95 12.49 -0.50 0.11
CA HIS A 95 12.54 -1.56 -0.90
C HIS A 95 13.55 -2.65 -0.50
N GLY A 96 13.09 -3.91 -0.51
CA GLY A 96 13.87 -5.07 -0.09
C GLY A 96 13.93 -5.28 1.42
N ALA A 97 13.32 -4.41 2.23
CA ALA A 97 13.32 -4.56 3.68
C ALA A 97 12.45 -5.74 4.12
N ILE A 98 12.92 -6.47 5.12
CA ILE A 98 12.33 -7.75 5.55
C ILE A 98 11.87 -7.69 7.00
N LEU A 99 10.70 -8.27 7.28
CA LEU A 99 10.13 -8.39 8.63
C LEU A 99 9.55 -9.79 8.83
N PRO A 100 9.91 -10.51 9.91
CA PRO A 100 9.25 -11.77 10.25
C PRO A 100 7.75 -11.57 10.51
N ALA A 101 6.90 -12.46 9.99
CA ALA A 101 5.46 -12.43 10.28
C ALA A 101 5.14 -12.68 11.76
N SER A 102 6.09 -13.23 12.52
CA SER A 102 5.99 -13.38 13.97
C SER A 102 6.14 -12.07 14.76
N HIS A 103 6.53 -10.96 14.11
CA HIS A 103 6.79 -9.67 14.77
C HIS A 103 5.52 -9.12 15.47
N PRO A 104 5.61 -8.63 16.73
CA PRO A 104 4.44 -8.19 17.50
C PRO A 104 3.70 -7.01 16.84
N ASP A 105 4.43 -6.10 16.19
CA ASP A 105 3.86 -4.95 15.47
C ASP A 105 3.69 -5.16 13.96
N LEU A 106 3.58 -6.41 13.49
CA LEU A 106 3.49 -6.76 12.06
C LEU A 106 2.53 -5.84 11.29
N ILE A 107 1.28 -5.72 11.75
CA ILE A 107 0.24 -4.92 11.07
C ILE A 107 0.61 -3.44 10.97
N ARG A 108 1.34 -2.89 11.95
CA ARG A 108 1.79 -1.49 11.95
C ARG A 108 3.02 -1.26 11.08
N CYS A 109 3.63 -2.33 10.57
CA CYS A 109 4.79 -2.26 9.70
C CYS A 109 4.45 -2.61 8.25
N LEU A 110 3.23 -3.07 7.98
CA LEU A 110 2.80 -3.45 6.64
C LEU A 110 2.50 -2.20 5.80
N PRO A 111 2.95 -2.16 4.53
CA PRO A 111 2.39 -1.22 3.58
C PRO A 111 0.91 -1.55 3.34
N PRO A 112 0.10 -0.57 2.92
CA PRO A 112 0.49 0.78 2.47
C PRO A 112 0.59 1.83 3.60
N PHE A 113 1.58 2.73 3.50
CA PHE A 113 1.79 3.79 4.50
C PHE A 113 0.95 5.07 4.26
N ALA A 114 0.37 5.21 3.06
CA ALA A 114 -0.50 6.32 2.69
C ALA A 114 -1.29 5.96 1.42
N LEU A 115 -2.35 6.71 1.10
CA LEU A 115 -3.00 6.62 -0.21
C LEU A 115 -2.00 7.00 -1.31
N GLY A 116 -1.86 6.16 -2.35
CA GLY A 116 -0.83 6.33 -3.38
C GLY A 116 0.56 5.83 -2.97
N CYS A 117 0.68 5.08 -1.87
CA CYS A 117 1.91 4.36 -1.56
C CYS A 117 2.20 3.29 -2.63
N ARG A 118 3.46 3.25 -3.09
CA ARG A 118 3.95 2.22 -4.04
C ARG A 118 4.58 1.01 -3.36
N CYS A 119 4.74 1.02 -2.04
CA CYS A 119 5.17 -0.18 -1.33
C CYS A 119 4.10 -1.26 -1.42
N ARG A 120 4.54 -2.51 -1.61
CA ARG A 120 3.71 -3.71 -1.54
C ARG A 120 4.32 -4.68 -0.54
N ALA A 121 3.45 -5.48 0.04
CA ALA A 121 3.84 -6.60 0.87
C ALA A 121 3.96 -7.84 -0.01
N GLU A 122 5.13 -8.45 -0.03
CA GLU A 122 5.36 -9.76 -0.64
C GLU A 122 5.62 -10.77 0.48
N ILE A 123 4.97 -11.93 0.40
CA ILE A 123 5.14 -13.01 1.37
C ILE A 123 6.23 -13.93 0.83
N ILE A 124 7.27 -14.17 1.62
CA ILE A 124 8.37 -15.07 1.27
C ILE A 124 8.61 -16.07 2.42
N SER A 125 9.21 -17.21 2.08
CA SER A 125 9.63 -18.22 3.06
C SER A 125 10.96 -17.87 3.72
N ALA A 126 11.37 -18.64 4.73
CA ALA A 126 12.65 -18.45 5.40
C ALA A 126 13.85 -18.67 4.46
N GLU A 127 13.71 -19.61 3.53
CA GLU A 127 14.74 -19.98 2.54
C GLU A 127 14.94 -18.88 1.48
N GLU A 128 13.93 -18.03 1.29
CA GLU A 128 13.97 -16.91 0.35
C GLU A 128 14.55 -15.62 0.96
N VAL A 129 14.82 -15.60 2.27
CA VAL A 129 15.42 -14.47 2.97
C VAL A 129 16.90 -14.34 2.58
N PRO A 130 17.33 -13.23 1.96
CA PRO A 130 18.74 -13.00 1.68
C PRO A 130 19.59 -12.95 2.95
N GLU A 131 20.80 -13.50 2.93
CA GLU A 131 21.72 -13.56 4.10
C GLU A 131 21.99 -12.18 4.74
N ASN A 132 21.97 -11.10 3.95
CA ASN A 132 22.23 -9.73 4.39
C ASN A 132 21.00 -8.82 4.25
N ALA A 133 19.79 -9.39 4.34
CA ALA A 133 18.59 -8.59 4.23
C ALA A 133 18.51 -7.53 5.35
N PRO A 134 18.19 -6.27 5.02
CA PRO A 134 17.94 -5.26 6.04
C PRO A 134 16.67 -5.66 6.80
N LEU A 135 16.86 -6.08 8.04
CA LEU A 135 15.75 -6.32 8.97
C LEU A 135 15.14 -4.97 9.35
N ILE A 136 13.82 -4.89 9.28
CA ILE A 136 13.09 -3.69 9.67
C ILE A 136 13.09 -3.56 11.19
N PHE A 137 13.61 -2.44 11.70
CA PHE A 137 13.34 -1.98 13.06
C PHE A 137 12.16 -1.00 13.02
N THR A 138 11.17 -1.18 13.89
CA THR A 138 9.92 -0.39 13.90
C THR A 138 10.14 1.13 13.96
N SER A 139 11.27 1.58 14.52
CA SER A 139 11.68 2.99 14.58
C SER A 139 12.00 3.63 13.22
N GLU A 140 12.26 2.81 12.20
CA GLU A 140 12.64 3.25 10.85
C GLU A 140 11.45 3.28 9.87
N MET A 141 10.26 2.86 10.35
CA MET A 141 9.06 2.84 9.53
C MET A 141 8.54 4.27 9.28
N PRO A 142 8.10 4.57 8.05
CA PRO A 142 7.54 5.87 7.72
C PRO A 142 6.27 6.09 8.53
N ARG A 143 6.06 7.35 8.92
CA ARG A 143 4.79 7.74 9.55
C ARG A 143 3.67 7.59 8.54
N TYR A 144 2.55 7.02 8.97
CA TYR A 144 1.38 6.87 8.12
C TYR A 144 0.69 8.22 7.88
N GLY A 145 0.64 8.65 6.62
CA GLY A 145 -0.13 9.82 6.17
C GLY A 145 -1.45 9.41 5.52
N LEU A 146 -2.38 10.36 5.33
CA LEU A 146 -3.61 10.06 4.58
C LEU A 146 -3.31 9.84 3.10
N HIS A 147 -2.39 10.62 2.52
CA HIS A 147 -1.92 10.47 1.14
C HIS A 147 -0.40 10.59 1.05
N CYS A 148 0.16 10.06 -0.04
CA CYS A 148 1.58 10.10 -0.32
C CYS A 148 2.02 11.53 -0.62
N ALA A 149 3.19 11.92 -0.11
CA ALA A 149 3.76 13.26 -0.33
C ALA A 149 4.09 13.59 -1.80
N SER A 150 4.10 12.59 -2.70
CA SER A 150 4.23 12.86 -4.14
C SER A 150 2.90 13.19 -4.81
N GLU A 151 1.77 13.01 -4.11
CA GLU A 151 0.42 13.42 -4.52
C GLU A 151 -0.02 12.94 -5.90
N TRP A 152 0.68 11.95 -6.46
CA TRP A 152 0.55 11.58 -7.85
C TRP A 152 -0.85 11.08 -8.19
N ILE A 153 -1.51 10.41 -7.23
CA ILE A 153 -2.87 9.88 -7.37
C ILE A 153 -3.90 10.96 -7.72
N PHE A 154 -3.69 12.21 -7.31
CA PHE A 154 -4.63 13.30 -7.57
C PHE A 154 -4.46 13.89 -8.98
N SER A 155 -3.34 13.60 -9.64
CA SER A 155 -3.06 14.04 -11.01
C SER A 155 -3.45 13.03 -12.08
N VAL A 156 -3.93 11.84 -11.67
CA VAL A 156 -4.35 10.78 -12.59
C VAL A 156 -5.81 11.01 -12.97
N PRO A 157 -6.17 11.04 -14.27
CA PRO A 157 -7.55 11.05 -14.71
C PRO A 157 -8.10 9.62 -14.65
N TRP A 158 -8.48 9.19 -13.45
CA TRP A 158 -8.95 7.84 -13.16
C TRP A 158 -10.09 7.38 -14.04
N ALA A 159 -11.01 8.28 -14.42
CA ALA A 159 -12.12 7.95 -15.32
C ALA A 159 -11.65 7.56 -16.73
N LYS A 160 -10.46 8.03 -17.14
CA LYS A 160 -9.86 7.74 -18.45
C LYS A 160 -8.88 6.58 -18.42
N ARG A 161 -8.59 6.03 -17.24
CA ARG A 161 -7.69 4.89 -17.09
C ARG A 161 -8.38 3.65 -17.63
N ARG A 162 -7.83 3.05 -18.69
CA ARG A 162 -8.36 1.78 -19.22
C ARG A 162 -8.28 0.72 -18.11
N LYS A 163 -9.39 0.02 -17.86
CA LYS A 163 -9.40 -1.21 -17.06
C LYS A 163 -8.61 -2.25 -17.85
N GLY A 164 -7.33 -2.41 -17.49
CA GLY A 164 -6.50 -3.53 -17.96
C GLY A 164 -6.95 -4.83 -17.31
#